data_AF-A0A345H314-F1
#
_entry.id   AF-A0A345H314-F1
#
_cell.length_a   1.000
_cell.length_b   1.000
_cell.length_c   1.000
_cell.angle_alpha   90.00
_cell.angle_beta   90.00
_cell.angle_gamma   90.00
#
_symmetry.space_group_name_H-M   'P 1'
#
loop_
_entity.id
_entity.type
_entity.pdbx_description
1 polymer ?
#
loop_
_entity_poly.entity_id
_entity_poly.type
_entity_poly.pdbx_seq_one_letter_code
_entity_poly.pdbx_strand_id
1 'polypeptide(L)'
;MVGYLMRKFLFKKLSNAITDIELTKSGFVINEPFGAKPKELEWNDVKSIRFSNNDKVLIVKTAENEIALNDDQIGWFEFIQNIPESFKQFDFKKVNFIIDSLKSCEVCGIVAVRNNICKVCDCEPWNQNSGKSKIDYLKEKQIEHFEYELKNKKEIKKIAEPEHGFKTDRNWKLYI
;
A
#
# COMPACT_ATOMS: atom_id res chain seq x y z
N MET A 1 -0.12 -0.56 26.82
CA MET A 1 -0.70 -1.76 26.20
C MET A 1 -1.81 -1.28 25.27
N VAL A 2 -1.47 -1.03 24.00
CA VAL A 2 -2.43 -0.62 22.97
C VAL A 2 -2.62 -1.83 22.06
N GLY A 3 -3.89 -2.23 21.87
CA GLY A 3 -4.30 -3.53 21.37
C GLY A 3 -3.92 -3.77 19.91
N TYR A 4 -3.12 -4.82 19.71
CA TYR A 4 -2.77 -5.47 18.43
C TYR A 4 -3.93 -6.28 17.84
N LEU A 5 -5.16 -5.76 17.87
CA LEU A 5 -6.37 -6.53 17.55
C LEU A 5 -7.20 -5.83 16.48
N MET A 6 -6.66 -5.59 15.28
CA MET A 6 -7.49 -5.40 14.09
C MET A 6 -6.85 -5.64 12.70
N ARG A 7 -5.67 -6.30 12.60
CA ARG A 7 -5.03 -6.58 11.30
C ARG A 7 -5.74 -7.58 10.36
N LYS A 8 -6.84 -8.21 10.78
CA LYS A 8 -7.38 -9.40 10.08
C LYS A 8 -8.59 -9.18 9.18
N PHE A 9 -9.23 -8.01 9.17
CA PHE A 9 -10.58 -7.92 8.61
C PHE A 9 -10.71 -7.48 7.14
N LEU A 10 -9.64 -7.00 6.49
CA LEU A 10 -9.67 -6.60 5.07
C LEU A 10 -9.10 -7.65 4.09
N PHE A 11 -8.59 -8.79 4.58
CA PHE A 11 -7.85 -9.77 3.78
C PHE A 11 -8.70 -10.92 3.21
N LYS A 12 -10.00 -10.74 2.99
CA LYS A 12 -10.85 -11.86 2.55
C LYS A 12 -10.67 -12.27 1.08
N LYS A 13 -9.76 -11.65 0.32
CA LYS A 13 -9.46 -12.04 -1.06
C LYS A 13 -7.98 -12.04 -1.47
N LEU A 14 -7.05 -11.98 -0.52
CA LEU A 14 -5.60 -11.92 -0.78
C LEU A 14 -4.85 -13.01 0.00
N SER A 15 -5.18 -14.28 -0.22
CA SER A 15 -4.35 -15.39 0.24
C SER A 15 -3.79 -16.10 -0.98
N ASN A 16 -2.56 -15.73 -1.35
CA ASN A 16 -1.52 -16.51 -2.04
C ASN A 16 -0.60 -15.54 -2.82
N ALA A 17 0.44 -14.98 -2.18
CA ALA A 17 1.74 -14.59 -2.79
C ALA A 17 2.46 -13.38 -2.16
N ILE A 18 1.85 -12.57 -1.31
CA ILE A 18 2.36 -11.20 -1.12
C ILE A 18 3.34 -11.13 0.05
N THR A 19 4.59 -10.73 -0.26
CA THR A 19 5.54 -10.21 0.72
C THR A 19 4.99 -8.91 1.28
N ASP A 20 4.90 -8.79 2.60
CA ASP A 20 4.54 -7.54 3.28
C ASP A 20 5.73 -6.94 4.04
N ILE A 21 5.75 -5.62 4.11
CA ILE A 21 6.75 -4.82 4.80
C ILE A 21 6.06 -4.09 5.94
N GLU A 22 6.56 -4.28 7.15
CA GLU A 22 6.04 -3.62 8.35
C GLU A 22 7.14 -2.77 9.00
N LEU A 23 6.83 -1.51 9.30
CA LEU A 23 7.76 -0.65 10.04
C LEU A 23 7.77 -1.01 11.54
N THR A 24 8.96 -1.01 12.12
CA THR A 24 9.16 -1.12 13.57
C THR A 24 9.77 0.17 14.13
N LYS A 25 9.94 0.25 15.45
CA LYS A 25 10.56 1.43 16.08
C LYS A 25 12.02 1.65 15.67
N SER A 26 12.75 0.57 15.39
CA SER A 26 14.19 0.58 15.10
C SER A 26 14.52 0.20 13.66
N GLY A 27 13.52 -0.17 12.85
CA GLY A 27 13.75 -0.76 11.54
C GLY A 27 12.46 -1.19 10.85
N PHE A 28 12.48 -2.40 10.31
CA PHE A 28 11.35 -2.97 9.57
C PHE A 28 11.45 -4.50 9.51
N VAL A 29 10.32 -5.13 9.22
CA VAL A 29 10.19 -6.58 9.03
C VAL A 29 9.70 -6.84 7.61
N ILE A 30 10.33 -7.79 6.93
CA ILE A 30 9.87 -8.34 5.66
C ILE A 30 9.28 -9.73 5.94
N ASN A 31 7.98 -9.84 5.76
CA ASN A 31 7.23 -11.07 5.92
C ASN A 31 7.10 -11.74 4.55
N GLU A 32 7.91 -12.77 4.30
CA GLU A 32 7.87 -13.53 3.06
C GLU A 32 6.67 -14.51 3.02
N PRO A 33 6.13 -14.82 1.84
CA PRO A 33 4.99 -15.72 1.72
C PRO A 33 5.36 -17.16 2.12
N PHE A 34 4.33 -18.00 2.35
CA PHE A 34 4.44 -19.44 2.59
C PHE A 34 5.18 -19.87 3.87
N GLY A 35 5.17 -19.04 4.91
CA GLY A 35 5.72 -19.40 6.23
C GLY A 35 7.24 -19.39 6.30
N ALA A 36 7.90 -18.76 5.32
CA ALA A 36 9.29 -18.37 5.48
C ALA A 36 9.45 -17.47 6.71
N LYS A 37 10.59 -17.59 7.40
CA LYS A 37 10.83 -16.80 8.61
C LYS A 37 10.87 -15.31 8.24
N PRO A 38 10.13 -14.45 8.95
CA PRO A 38 10.25 -13.01 8.79
C PRO A 38 11.70 -12.55 8.90
N LYS A 39 12.10 -11.63 8.04
CA LYS A 39 13.41 -10.99 8.08
C LYS A 39 13.26 -9.64 8.77
N GLU A 40 13.69 -9.57 10.01
CA GLU A 40 13.77 -8.33 10.76
C GLU A 40 15.12 -7.65 10.50
N LEU A 41 15.09 -6.35 10.21
CA LEU A 41 16.26 -5.54 9.93
C LEU A 41 16.16 -4.23 10.70
N GLU A 42 17.22 -3.90 11.42
CA GLU A 42 17.35 -2.57 12.03
C GLU A 42 17.90 -1.57 11.01
N TRP A 43 17.53 -0.30 11.15
CA TRP A 43 18.08 0.76 10.30
C TRP A 43 19.61 0.85 10.39
N ASN A 44 20.18 0.52 11.55
CA ASN A 44 21.62 0.52 11.77
C ASN A 44 22.36 -0.57 10.97
N ASP A 45 21.67 -1.64 10.58
CA ASP A 45 22.24 -2.75 9.78
C ASP A 45 22.20 -2.45 8.27
N VAL A 46 21.45 -1.41 7.87
CA VAL A 46 21.32 -0.99 6.48
C VAL A 46 22.46 -0.06 6.12
N LYS A 47 23.25 -0.45 5.13
CA LYS A 47 24.36 0.35 4.60
C LYS A 47 23.91 1.41 3.60
N SER A 48 22.94 1.07 2.76
CA SER A 48 22.41 2.00 1.74
C SER A 48 21.05 1.55 1.24
N ILE A 49 20.25 2.53 0.81
CA ILE A 49 18.96 2.30 0.16
C ILE A 49 18.92 3.12 -1.12
N ARG A 50 18.51 2.50 -2.22
CA ARG A 50 18.39 3.17 -3.52
C ARG A 50 17.27 2.59 -4.36
N PHE A 51 16.69 3.40 -5.23
CA PHE A 51 15.83 2.87 -6.28
C PHE A 51 16.68 2.17 -7.35
N SER A 52 16.11 1.14 -7.98
CA SER A 52 16.58 0.62 -9.25
C SER A 52 16.33 1.64 -10.37
N ASN A 53 16.87 1.37 -11.55
CA ASN A 53 16.74 2.24 -12.72
C ASN A 53 15.29 2.35 -13.25
N ASN A 54 14.39 1.46 -12.85
CA ASN A 54 13.00 1.44 -13.31
C ASN A 54 11.99 1.94 -12.26
N ASP A 55 12.48 2.35 -11.08
CA ASP A 55 11.72 3.05 -10.04
C ASP A 55 10.59 2.22 -9.39
N LYS A 56 10.55 0.93 -9.73
CA LYS A 56 9.60 -0.05 -9.19
C LYS A 56 10.24 -0.94 -8.13
N VAL A 57 11.57 -0.95 -8.07
CA VAL A 57 12.32 -1.78 -7.13
C VAL A 57 13.15 -0.87 -6.24
N LEU A 58 13.05 -1.10 -4.95
CA LEU A 58 13.91 -0.50 -3.95
C LEU A 58 14.95 -1.54 -3.53
N ILE A 59 16.22 -1.18 -3.60
CA ILE A 59 17.34 -2.04 -3.25
C ILE A 59 17.85 -1.58 -1.88
N VAL A 60 17.69 -2.46 -0.89
CA VAL A 60 18.22 -2.29 0.46
C VAL A 60 19.48 -3.13 0.59
N LYS A 61 20.61 -2.49 0.89
CA LYS A 61 21.90 -3.16 1.04
C LYS A 61 22.28 -3.23 2.51
N THR A 62 22.57 -4.43 3.00
CA THR A 62 23.12 -4.67 4.35
C THR A 62 24.60 -5.04 4.25
N ALA A 63 25.20 -5.50 5.35
CA ALA A 63 26.54 -6.08 5.31
C ALA A 63 26.64 -7.40 4.55
N GLU A 64 25.58 -8.20 4.57
CA GLU A 64 25.59 -9.60 4.13
C GLU A 64 24.91 -9.79 2.77
N ASN A 65 23.91 -8.96 2.47
CA ASN A 65 23.04 -9.16 1.31
C ASN A 65 22.47 -7.86 0.74
N GLU A 66 21.93 -7.97 -0.48
CA GLU A 66 21.05 -6.97 -1.08
C GLU A 66 19.64 -7.56 -1.17
N ILE A 67 18.65 -6.77 -0.78
CA ILE A 67 17.24 -7.13 -0.75
C ILE A 67 16.50 -6.21 -1.73
N ALA A 68 15.74 -6.82 -2.63
CA ALA A 68 14.90 -6.11 -3.60
C ALA A 68 13.45 -6.09 -3.12
N LEU A 69 12.89 -4.89 -2.96
CA LEU A 69 11.51 -4.65 -2.55
C LEU A 69 10.73 -4.01 -3.69
N ASN A 70 9.65 -4.65 -4.13
CA ASN A 70 8.84 -4.22 -5.27
C ASN A 70 7.68 -3.31 -4.84
N ASP A 71 7.28 -2.39 -5.70
CA ASP A 71 6.22 -1.40 -5.45
C ASP A 71 4.77 -1.96 -5.43
N ASP A 72 4.63 -3.27 -5.59
CA ASP A 72 3.39 -4.04 -5.42
C ASP A 72 3.31 -4.76 -4.06
N GLN A 73 4.39 -4.74 -3.27
CA GLN A 73 4.41 -5.31 -1.92
C GLN A 73 3.60 -4.43 -0.96
N ILE A 74 2.89 -5.09 -0.04
CA ILE A 74 2.12 -4.39 1.00
C ILE A 74 3.10 -3.63 1.89
N GLY A 75 2.75 -2.39 2.25
CA GLY A 75 3.58 -1.53 3.09
C GLY A 75 4.73 -0.83 2.35
N TRP A 76 4.97 -1.11 1.07
CA TRP A 76 6.06 -0.48 0.32
C TRP A 76 5.98 1.06 0.29
N PHE A 77 4.78 1.61 0.12
CA PHE A 77 4.56 3.07 0.10
C PHE A 77 4.78 3.70 1.47
N GLU A 78 4.38 3.03 2.55
CA GLU A 78 4.66 3.46 3.91
C GLU A 78 6.18 3.42 4.18
N PHE A 79 6.83 2.33 3.75
CA PHE A 79 8.25 2.12 3.90
C PHE A 79 9.08 3.26 3.30
N ILE A 80 8.86 3.58 2.01
CA ILE A 80 9.66 4.62 1.34
C ILE A 80 9.47 6.02 1.93
N GLN A 81 8.32 6.29 2.55
CA GLN A 81 8.01 7.56 3.20
C GLN A 81 8.66 7.70 4.58
N ASN A 82 9.04 6.59 5.21
CA ASN A 82 9.60 6.55 6.58
C ASN A 82 11.09 6.16 6.62
N ILE A 83 11.76 6.08 5.47
CA ILE A 83 13.21 5.89 5.43
C ILE A 83 13.89 7.07 6.15
N PRO A 84 14.79 6.82 7.12
CA PRO A 84 15.49 7.87 7.85
C PRO A 84 16.30 8.81 6.94
N GLU A 85 16.27 10.12 7.22
CA GLU A 85 17.05 11.13 6.48
C GLU A 85 18.58 10.94 6.58
N SER A 86 19.05 10.10 7.51
CA SER A 86 20.47 9.72 7.61
C SER A 86 20.99 9.03 6.34
N PHE A 87 20.12 8.42 5.53
CA PHE A 87 20.46 7.82 4.24
C PHE A 87 20.64 8.89 3.15
N LYS A 88 21.74 9.64 3.19
CA LYS A 88 22.02 10.76 2.26
C LYS A 88 21.99 10.43 0.76
N GLN A 89 22.21 9.16 0.41
CA GLN A 89 22.19 8.70 -0.99
C GLN A 89 20.79 8.32 -1.48
N PHE A 90 19.81 8.28 -0.58
CA PHE A 90 18.44 7.96 -0.93
C PHE A 90 17.74 9.17 -1.57
N ASP A 91 17.01 8.93 -2.66
CA ASP A 91 16.36 9.98 -3.44
C ASP A 91 14.98 10.33 -2.85
N PHE A 92 14.98 11.16 -1.81
CA PHE A 92 13.75 11.65 -1.18
C PHE A 92 12.88 12.50 -2.12
N LYS A 93 13.48 13.19 -3.11
CA LYS A 93 12.72 13.97 -4.11
C LYS A 93 11.86 13.06 -4.96
N LYS A 94 12.41 11.89 -5.32
CA LYS A 94 11.67 10.86 -6.06
C LYS A 94 10.54 10.24 -5.24
N VAL A 95 10.72 10.05 -3.94
CA VAL A 95 9.61 9.64 -3.05
C VAL A 95 8.47 10.65 -3.15
N ASN A 96 8.77 11.95 -3.00
CA ASN A 96 7.76 13.00 -3.13
C ASN A 96 7.07 12.95 -4.49
N PHE A 97 7.83 12.82 -5.59
CA PHE A 97 7.26 12.68 -6.93
C PHE A 97 6.32 11.47 -7.06
N ILE A 98 6.71 10.30 -6.51
CA ILE A 98 5.88 9.09 -6.52
C ILE A 98 4.58 9.35 -5.76
N ILE A 99 4.66 9.85 -4.53
CA ILE A 99 3.49 10.09 -3.66
C ILE A 99 2.56 11.16 -4.26
N ASP A 100 3.11 12.25 -4.80
CA ASP A 100 2.34 13.32 -5.41
C ASP A 100 1.71 12.91 -6.75
N SER A 101 2.25 11.88 -7.42
CA SER A 101 1.68 11.33 -8.66
C SER A 101 0.46 10.42 -8.43
N LEU A 102 0.21 10.00 -7.18
CA LEU A 102 -0.90 9.11 -6.85
C LEU A 102 -2.24 9.80 -7.09
N LYS A 103 -3.18 9.06 -7.68
CA LYS A 103 -4.55 9.55 -7.93
C LYS A 103 -5.53 8.95 -6.92
N SER A 104 -6.64 9.66 -6.71
CA SER A 104 -7.76 9.17 -5.91
C SER A 104 -8.40 7.94 -6.55
N CYS A 105 -8.65 6.91 -5.75
CA CYS A 105 -9.48 5.78 -6.14
C CYS A 105 -10.95 6.11 -5.90
N GLU A 106 -11.75 6.14 -6.96
CA GLU A 106 -13.18 6.41 -6.86
C GLU A 106 -13.96 5.24 -6.22
N VAL A 107 -13.36 4.05 -6.10
CA VAL A 107 -13.97 2.90 -5.43
C VAL A 107 -13.80 2.99 -3.91
N CYS A 108 -12.57 3.06 -3.40
CA CYS A 108 -12.31 3.02 -1.95
C CYS A 108 -12.06 4.40 -1.31
N GLY A 109 -11.87 5.46 -2.11
CA GLY A 109 -11.63 6.82 -1.61
C GLY A 109 -10.21 7.11 -1.13
N ILE A 110 -9.26 6.23 -1.44
CA ILE A 110 -7.85 6.38 -1.04
C ILE A 110 -7.02 6.90 -2.22
N VAL A 111 -6.12 7.85 -1.97
CA VAL A 111 -5.16 8.38 -2.95
C VAL A 111 -4.01 7.38 -3.12
N ALA A 112 -4.27 6.34 -3.91
CA ALA A 112 -3.37 5.19 -4.09
C ALA A 112 -3.38 4.62 -5.52
N VAL A 113 -3.98 5.31 -6.49
CA VAL A 113 -3.98 4.84 -7.88
C VAL A 113 -2.64 5.14 -8.53
N ARG A 114 -1.95 4.08 -8.99
CA ARG A 114 -0.70 4.12 -9.76
C ARG A 114 -0.78 3.08 -10.86
N ASN A 115 -0.32 3.42 -12.07
CA ASN A 115 -0.37 2.52 -13.23
C ASN A 115 -1.78 1.96 -13.51
N ASN A 116 -2.82 2.80 -13.36
CA ASN A 116 -4.24 2.44 -13.56
C ASN A 116 -4.79 1.35 -12.62
N ILE A 117 -4.17 1.11 -11.46
CA ILE A 117 -4.69 0.20 -10.43
C ILE A 117 -4.57 0.90 -9.06
N CYS A 118 -5.60 0.77 -8.22
CA CYS A 118 -5.53 1.22 -6.83
C CYS A 118 -4.68 0.25 -6.00
N LYS A 119 -3.62 0.76 -5.36
CA LYS A 119 -2.70 -0.04 -4.54
C LYS A 119 -3.24 -0.48 -3.18
N VAL A 120 -4.51 -0.18 -2.87
CA VAL A 120 -5.17 -0.59 -1.62
C VAL A 120 -6.32 -1.56 -1.88
N CYS A 121 -7.19 -1.28 -2.86
CA CYS A 121 -8.35 -2.12 -3.14
C CYS A 121 -8.22 -2.93 -4.43
N ASP A 122 -7.08 -2.86 -5.12
CA ASP A 122 -6.78 -3.50 -6.41
C ASP A 122 -7.79 -3.23 -7.53
N CYS A 123 -8.65 -2.21 -7.35
CA CYS A 123 -9.62 -1.83 -8.36
C CYS A 123 -8.97 -0.96 -9.43
N GLU A 124 -9.28 -1.25 -10.68
CA GLU A 124 -9.00 -0.34 -11.79
C GLU A 124 -9.91 0.90 -11.69
N PRO A 125 -9.42 2.09 -12.05
CA PRO A 125 -10.29 3.25 -12.23
C PRO A 125 -11.26 3.04 -13.39
N TRP A 126 -12.41 3.72 -13.32
CA TRP A 126 -13.34 3.73 -14.44
C TRP A 126 -12.68 4.28 -15.71
N ASN A 127 -12.95 3.63 -16.82
CA ASN A 127 -12.55 4.07 -18.16
C ASN A 127 -13.65 3.72 -19.18
N GLN A 128 -13.56 4.30 -20.38
CA GLN A 128 -14.57 4.13 -21.43
C GLN A 128 -14.69 2.68 -21.94
N ASN A 129 -13.65 1.87 -21.77
CA ASN A 129 -13.65 0.47 -22.20
C ASN A 129 -14.40 -0.46 -21.22
N SER A 130 -14.85 0.06 -20.07
CA SER A 130 -15.64 -0.71 -19.09
C SER A 130 -17.02 -1.13 -19.60
N GLY A 131 -17.51 -0.53 -20.69
CA GLY A 131 -18.84 -0.81 -21.24
C GLY A 131 -20.01 -0.37 -20.35
N LYS A 132 -19.74 0.35 -19.26
CA LYS A 132 -20.72 0.84 -18.28
C LYS A 132 -20.62 2.35 -18.12
N SER A 133 -21.75 2.97 -17.74
CA SER A 133 -21.71 4.36 -17.28
C SER A 133 -20.79 4.46 -16.05
N LYS A 134 -20.17 5.63 -15.85
CA LYS A 134 -19.28 5.85 -14.72
C LYS A 134 -19.96 5.53 -13.38
N ILE A 135 -21.21 5.95 -13.21
CA ILE A 135 -21.95 5.74 -11.96
C ILE A 135 -22.25 4.27 -11.75
N ASP A 136 -22.69 3.54 -12.78
CA ASP A 136 -23.02 2.12 -12.65
C ASP A 136 -21.78 1.28 -12.34
N TYR A 137 -20.65 1.59 -13.00
CA TYR A 137 -19.37 0.98 -12.68
C TYR A 137 -18.97 1.20 -11.22
N LEU A 138 -19.05 2.45 -10.74
CA LEU A 138 -18.65 2.78 -9.38
C LEU A 138 -19.53 2.11 -8.34
N LYS A 139 -20.86 2.07 -8.56
CA LYS A 139 -21.78 1.35 -7.67
C LYS A 139 -21.41 -0.13 -7.56
N GLU A 140 -21.22 -0.79 -8.70
CA GLU A 140 -20.85 -2.20 -8.73
C GLU A 140 -19.54 -2.47 -7.98
N LYS A 141 -18.49 -1.71 -8.27
CA LYS A 141 -17.19 -1.89 -7.61
C LYS A 141 -17.21 -1.54 -6.14
N GLN A 142 -18.00 -0.55 -5.72
CA GLN A 142 -18.19 -0.24 -4.30
C GLN A 142 -18.95 -1.35 -3.57
N ILE A 143 -19.98 -1.94 -4.18
CA ILE A 143 -20.69 -3.11 -3.62
C ILE A 143 -19.73 -4.29 -3.48
N GLU A 144 -18.95 -4.59 -4.52
CA GLU A 144 -17.97 -5.68 -4.49
C GLU A 144 -16.91 -5.46 -3.40
N HIS A 145 -16.38 -4.24 -3.28
CA HIS A 145 -15.32 -3.92 -2.34
C HIS A 145 -15.80 -3.91 -0.89
N PHE A 146 -16.98 -3.31 -0.63
CA PHE A 146 -17.55 -3.16 0.71
C PHE A 146 -18.59 -4.24 1.06
N GLU A 147 -18.58 -5.38 0.35
CA GLU A 147 -19.57 -6.44 0.52
C GLU A 147 -19.69 -6.91 1.98
N TYR A 148 -18.55 -7.01 2.66
CA TYR A 148 -18.50 -7.42 4.06
C TYR A 148 -19.16 -6.38 4.98
N GLU A 149 -18.83 -5.11 4.84
CA GLU A 149 -19.40 -4.01 5.62
C GLU A 149 -20.92 -3.97 5.42
N LEU A 150 -21.37 -4.05 4.17
CA LEU A 150 -22.78 -4.06 3.80
C LEU A 150 -23.53 -5.26 4.43
N LYS A 151 -22.99 -6.47 4.30
CA LYS A 151 -23.59 -7.69 4.89
C LYS A 151 -23.68 -7.62 6.42
N ASN A 152 -22.70 -6.99 7.06
CA ASN A 152 -22.63 -6.90 8.52
C ASN A 152 -23.22 -5.59 9.07
N LYS A 153 -23.87 -4.77 8.21
CA LYS A 153 -24.43 -3.46 8.56
C LYS A 153 -23.42 -2.55 9.28
N LYS A 154 -22.14 -2.67 8.89
CA LYS A 154 -21.07 -1.80 9.38
C LYS A 154 -21.05 -0.52 8.55
N GLU A 155 -20.74 0.59 9.21
CA GLU A 155 -20.52 1.86 8.53
C GLU A 155 -19.30 1.76 7.62
N ILE A 156 -19.46 2.13 6.34
CA ILE A 156 -18.36 2.25 5.39
C ILE A 156 -17.60 3.53 5.72
N LYS A 157 -16.51 3.39 6.46
CA LYS A 157 -15.60 4.50 6.77
C LYS A 157 -14.61 4.70 5.63
N LYS A 158 -14.16 5.94 5.40
CA LYS A 158 -12.98 6.23 4.58
C LYS A 158 -11.77 5.63 5.30
N ILE A 159 -11.37 4.42 4.92
CA ILE A 159 -10.22 3.76 5.53
C ILE A 159 -8.96 4.45 4.99
N ALA A 160 -8.43 5.43 5.72
CA ALA A 160 -6.98 5.56 5.81
C ALA A 160 -6.65 5.40 7.28
N GLU A 161 -6.30 4.18 7.67
CA GLU A 161 -5.39 4.10 8.79
C GLU A 161 -4.03 4.62 8.32
N PRO A 162 -3.30 5.35 9.17
CA PRO A 162 -1.95 5.84 8.86
C PRO A 162 -0.97 4.72 8.46
N GLU A 163 -1.30 3.46 8.75
CA GLU A 163 -0.47 2.25 8.58
C GLU A 163 -0.15 1.86 7.12
N HIS A 164 -0.62 2.61 6.12
CA HIS A 164 -0.28 2.33 4.71
C HIS A 164 0.37 3.52 3.99
N GLY A 165 0.61 4.63 4.70
CA GLY A 165 1.22 5.82 4.11
C GLY A 165 0.38 6.53 3.04
N PHE A 166 -0.92 6.19 2.90
CA PHE A 166 -1.79 6.83 1.91
C PHE A 166 -2.72 7.87 2.53
N LYS A 167 -3.05 8.90 1.75
CA LYS A 167 -4.03 9.93 2.11
C LYS A 167 -5.43 9.52 1.67
N THR A 168 -6.45 9.98 2.38
CA THR A 168 -7.85 9.90 1.92
C THR A 168 -8.22 11.05 1.00
N ASP A 169 -9.06 10.77 0.02
CA ASP A 169 -9.70 11.79 -0.77
C ASP A 169 -10.90 12.38 -0.02
N ARG A 170 -10.78 13.67 0.33
CA ARG A 170 -11.82 14.42 1.03
C ARG A 170 -13.09 14.55 0.20
N ASN A 171 -12.98 14.56 -1.13
CA ASN A 171 -14.08 14.73 -2.06
C ASN A 171 -14.69 13.40 -2.54
N TRP A 172 -14.20 12.26 -2.06
CA TRP A 172 -14.74 10.95 -2.41
C TRP A 172 -16.21 10.79 -2.00
N LYS A 173 -16.96 10.12 -2.86
CA LYS A 173 -18.40 9.85 -2.71
C LYS A 173 -18.68 8.35 -2.78
N LEU A 174 -19.52 7.90 -1.86
CA LEU A 174 -20.16 6.59 -1.89
C LEU A 174 -21.44 6.69 -2.73
N TYR A 175 -21.64 5.76 -3.66
CA TYR A 175 -22.78 5.74 -4.59
C TYR A 175 -23.81 4.65 -4.28
N ILE A 176 -23.57 3.83 -3.27
CA ILE A 176 -24.35 2.65 -2.89
C ILE A 176 -25.20 2.90 -1.66
#